data_AF-A0AAD0HVU2-F1
#
_entry.id   AF-A0AAD0HVU2-F1
#
_cell.length_a   1.000
_cell.length_b   1.000
_cell.length_c   1.000
_cell.angle_alpha   90.00
_cell.angle_beta   90.00
_cell.angle_gamma   90.00
#
_symmetry.space_group_name_H-M   'P 1'
#
loop_
_entity.id
_entity.type
_entity.pdbx_description
1 polymer ?
#
loop_
_entity_poly.entity_id
_entity_poly.type
_entity_poly.pdbx_seq_one_letter_code
_entity_poly.pdbx_strand_id
1 'polypeptide(L)'
;MKVKLSQTYNFGGKEFDELDINIEEMTGKDFMLCEKEFKARNKEAGAVKELEDSWAITVAAKSVGVKYGDLLNLVSIDYLKVVNGVKRFLSQGWEDKEAQKDTTVEATEETGA
;
A
#
# COMPACT_ATOMS: atom_id res chain seq x y z
N MET A 1 -6.38 -1.67 3.85
CA MET A 1 -5.49 -2.59 4.59
C MET A 1 -5.16 -2.00 5.95
N LYS A 2 -5.03 -2.83 6.98
CA LYS A 2 -4.68 -2.37 8.33
C LYS A 2 -3.23 -2.70 8.64
N VAL A 3 -2.49 -1.73 9.15
CA VAL A 3 -1.08 -1.89 9.56
C VAL A 3 -0.96 -1.61 11.04
N LYS A 4 -0.77 -2.67 11.83
CA LYS A 4 -0.48 -2.54 13.26
C LYS A 4 0.95 -2.03 13.47
N LEU A 5 1.05 -0.93 14.22
CA LEU A 5 2.32 -0.28 14.54
C LEU A 5 2.96 -0.95 15.77
N SER A 6 4.28 -0.88 15.83
CA SER A 6 5.08 -1.41 16.95
C SER A 6 5.02 -0.52 18.19
N GLN A 7 4.61 0.74 18.02
CA GLN A 7 4.46 1.74 19.07
C GLN A 7 3.35 2.73 18.69
N THR A 8 2.87 3.49 19.68
CA THR A 8 1.93 4.59 19.46
C THR A 8 2.67 5.81 18.91
N TYR A 9 2.11 6.41 17.87
CA TYR A 9 2.58 7.67 17.28
C TYR A 9 1.57 8.78 17.51
N ASN A 10 2.04 10.02 17.60
CA ASN A 10 1.18 11.18 17.59
C ASN A 10 1.36 11.95 16.28
N PHE A 11 0.33 11.96 15.43
CA PHE A 11 0.32 12.72 14.19
C PHE A 11 -0.74 13.83 14.29
N GLY A 12 -0.29 15.08 14.27
CA GLY A 12 -1.20 16.24 14.34
C GLY A 12 -2.11 16.26 15.58
N GLY A 13 -1.65 15.75 16.72
CA GLY A 13 -2.42 15.70 17.97
C GLY A 13 -3.32 14.48 18.13
N LYS A 14 -3.30 13.53 17.18
CA LYS A 14 -4.05 12.27 17.25
C LYS A 14 -3.11 11.10 17.45
N GLU A 15 -3.51 10.16 18.30
CA GLU A 15 -2.74 8.95 18.59
C GLU A 15 -3.07 7.84 17.59
N PHE A 16 -2.04 7.11 17.16
CA PHE A 16 -2.13 5.99 16.22
C PHE A 16 -1.27 4.83 16.71
N ASP A 17 -1.90 3.70 16.99
CA ASP A 17 -1.26 2.38 17.19
C ASP A 17 -1.54 1.42 16.02
N GLU A 18 -2.43 1.82 15.11
CA GLU A 18 -2.76 1.16 13.85
C GLU A 18 -3.01 2.25 12.79
N LEU A 19 -2.63 1.95 11.53
CA LEU A 19 -3.01 2.74 10.37
C LEU A 19 -4.03 1.96 9.54
N ASP A 20 -5.19 2.57 9.29
CA ASP A 20 -6.17 2.05 8.34
C ASP A 20 -5.95 2.71 6.97
N ILE A 21 -5.27 2.00 6.08
CA ILE A 21 -4.88 2.48 4.75
C ILE A 21 -5.90 1.94 3.74
N ASN A 22 -6.99 2.66 3.56
CA ASN A 22 -8.06 2.33 2.62
C ASN A 22 -7.80 2.92 1.22
N ILE A 23 -7.01 2.21 0.40
CA ILE A 23 -6.69 2.61 -0.98
C ILE A 23 -7.86 2.31 -1.94
N GLU A 24 -8.67 1.29 -1.65
CA GLU A 24 -9.81 0.88 -2.48
C GLU A 24 -10.90 1.95 -2.55
N GLU A 25 -11.06 2.77 -1.51
CA GLU A 25 -11.99 3.90 -1.48
C GLU A 25 -11.42 5.20 -2.07
N MET A 26 -10.13 5.24 -2.44
CA MET A 26 -9.54 6.43 -3.05
C MET A 26 -10.05 6.64 -4.46
N THR A 27 -10.37 7.89 -4.80
CA THR A 27 -10.83 8.25 -6.14
C THR A 27 -9.67 8.57 -7.07
N GLY A 28 -9.91 8.59 -8.38
CA GLY A 28 -8.93 9.08 -9.35
C GLY A 28 -8.44 10.51 -9.06
N LYS A 29 -9.28 11.37 -8.47
CA LYS A 29 -8.87 12.72 -8.04
C LYS A 29 -7.84 12.68 -6.93
N ASP A 30 -7.98 11.75 -5.99
CA ASP A 30 -7.02 11.56 -4.91
C ASP A 30 -5.67 11.11 -5.45
N PHE A 31 -5.66 10.17 -6.41
CA PHE A 31 -4.43 9.75 -7.09
C PHE A 31 -3.76 10.88 -7.89
N MET A 32 -4.53 11.73 -8.58
CA MET A 32 -3.97 12.89 -9.28
C MET A 32 -3.34 13.90 -8.32
N LEU A 33 -3.92 14.09 -7.13
CA LEU A 33 -3.34 14.92 -6.09
C LEU A 33 -2.04 14.29 -5.55
N CYS A 34 -2.05 12.99 -5.23
CA CYS A 34 -0.85 12.26 -4.85
C CYS A 34 0.25 12.43 -5.90
N GLU A 35 -0.06 12.32 -7.18
CA GLU A 35 0.92 12.44 -8.26
C GLU A 35 1.53 13.84 -8.34
N LYS A 36 0.69 14.88 -8.22
CA LYS A 36 1.15 16.26 -8.17
C LYS A 36 2.14 16.48 -7.01
N GLU A 37 1.78 15.99 -5.83
CA GLU A 37 2.61 16.12 -4.63
C GLU A 37 3.90 15.31 -4.71
N PHE A 38 3.82 14.09 -5.24
CA PHE A 38 4.97 13.23 -5.48
C PHE A 38 5.97 13.89 -6.43
N LYS A 39 5.52 14.41 -7.58
CA LYS A 39 6.38 15.11 -8.55
C LYS A 39 6.99 16.39 -7.98
N ALA A 40 6.26 17.09 -7.12
CA ALA A 40 6.78 18.29 -6.45
C ALA A 40 7.97 17.97 -5.52
N ARG A 41 7.96 16.78 -4.89
CA ARG A 41 9.04 16.31 -3.99
C ARG A 41 10.17 15.59 -4.73
N ASN A 42 9.85 14.86 -5.79
CA ASN A 42 10.77 13.93 -6.45
C ASN A 42 11.00 14.35 -7.91
N LYS A 43 11.75 15.44 -8.12
CA LYS A 43 12.02 15.98 -9.47
C LYS A 43 12.82 15.03 -10.37
N GLU A 44 13.58 14.13 -9.77
CA GLU A 44 14.45 13.15 -10.45
C GLU A 44 13.93 11.71 -10.27
N ALA A 45 12.65 11.53 -9.92
CA ALA A 45 12.07 10.19 -9.78
C ALA A 45 12.30 9.36 -11.05
N GLY A 46 12.55 8.06 -10.86
CA GLY A 46 12.72 7.13 -11.96
C GLY A 46 11.46 6.99 -12.83
N ALA A 47 11.60 6.30 -13.95
CA ALA A 47 10.50 6.09 -14.89
C ALA A 47 9.32 5.28 -14.31
N VAL A 48 9.56 4.50 -13.25
CA VAL A 48 8.57 3.60 -12.63
C VAL A 48 8.29 4.05 -11.20
N LYS A 49 7.38 5.02 -11.03
CA LYS A 49 7.05 5.60 -9.72
C LYS A 49 6.49 4.57 -8.73
N GLU A 50 5.88 3.50 -9.22
CA GLU A 50 5.30 2.41 -8.42
C GLU A 50 6.35 1.68 -7.57
N LEU A 51 7.63 1.76 -7.95
CA LEU A 51 8.75 1.21 -7.18
C LEU A 51 9.34 2.20 -6.18
N GLU A 52 8.91 3.46 -6.18
CA GLU A 52 9.44 4.51 -5.31
C GLU A 52 8.76 4.47 -3.93
N ASP A 53 9.57 4.44 -2.87
CA ASP A 53 9.06 4.53 -1.49
C ASP A 53 8.26 5.81 -1.25
N SER A 54 8.74 6.92 -1.80
CA SER A 54 8.10 8.23 -1.63
C SER A 54 6.74 8.30 -2.33
N TRP A 55 6.50 7.49 -3.37
CA TRP A 55 5.18 7.33 -3.97
C TRP A 55 4.24 6.57 -3.01
N ALA A 56 4.69 5.43 -2.50
CA ALA A 56 3.93 4.61 -1.55
C ALA A 56 3.53 5.40 -0.29
N ILE A 57 4.45 6.19 0.28
CA ILE A 57 4.15 7.05 1.43
C ILE A 57 3.15 8.16 1.07
N THR A 58 3.24 8.72 -0.14
CA THR A 58 2.29 9.75 -0.59
C THR A 58 0.86 9.21 -0.65
N VAL A 59 0.69 8.00 -1.18
CA VAL A 59 -0.61 7.31 -1.22
C VAL A 59 -1.10 6.96 0.18
N ALA A 60 -0.23 6.39 1.03
CA ALA A 60 -0.57 6.05 2.41
C ALA A 60 -1.05 7.28 3.21
N ALA A 61 -0.29 8.37 3.16
CA ALA A 61 -0.59 9.58 3.90
C ALA A 61 -1.95 10.16 3.49
N LYS A 62 -2.22 10.19 2.18
CA LYS A 62 -3.50 10.63 1.63
C LYS A 62 -4.66 9.73 2.06
N SER A 63 -4.47 8.42 2.04
CA SER A 63 -5.48 7.43 2.43
C SER A 63 -5.84 7.52 3.92
N VAL A 64 -4.83 7.66 4.79
CA VAL A 64 -5.02 7.77 6.25
C VAL A 64 -5.48 9.17 6.67
N GLY A 65 -5.22 10.20 5.85
CA GLY A 65 -5.51 11.59 6.19
C GLY A 65 -4.49 12.23 7.13
N VAL A 66 -3.21 11.84 7.00
CA VAL A 66 -2.08 12.41 7.76
C VAL A 66 -1.09 13.10 6.80
N LYS A 67 -0.12 13.84 7.33
CA LYS A 67 0.89 14.49 6.48
C LYS A 67 1.91 13.48 6.01
N TYR A 68 2.45 13.68 4.80
CA TYR A 68 3.57 12.89 4.27
C TYR A 68 4.72 12.75 5.28
N GLY A 69 5.13 13.88 5.90
CA GLY A 69 6.21 13.90 6.87
C GLY A 69 5.91 13.15 8.17
N ASP A 70 4.64 12.95 8.52
CA ASP A 70 4.25 12.19 9.71
C ASP A 70 4.69 10.73 9.57
N LEU A 71 4.43 10.14 8.40
CA LEU A 71 4.81 8.75 8.11
C LEU A 71 6.32 8.54 7.96
N LEU A 72 7.08 9.60 7.69
CA LEU A 72 8.55 9.52 7.69
C LEU A 72 9.16 9.41 9.09
N ASN A 73 8.38 9.69 10.14
CA ASN A 73 8.82 9.55 11.53
C ASN A 73 8.59 8.13 12.09
N LEU A 74 8.02 7.23 11.28
CA LEU A 74 7.87 5.83 11.67
C LEU A 74 9.23 5.18 11.89
N VAL A 75 9.30 4.25 12.85
CA VAL A 75 10.49 3.41 12.99
C VAL A 75 10.58 2.47 11.79
N SER A 76 11.78 1.97 11.50
CA SER A 76 12.06 1.19 10.28
C SER A 76 11.08 0.05 10.03
N ILE A 77 10.74 -0.73 11.07
CA ILE A 77 9.81 -1.86 10.92
C ILE A 77 8.40 -1.42 10.51
N ASP A 78 7.92 -0.31 11.05
CA ASP A 78 6.58 0.19 10.74
C ASP A 78 6.55 0.93 9.41
N TYR A 79 7.59 1.71 9.13
CA TYR A 79 7.79 2.34 7.82
C TYR A 79 7.77 1.29 6.69
N LEU A 80 8.54 0.21 6.85
CA LEU A 80 8.62 -0.85 5.84
C LEU A 80 7.30 -1.61 5.68
N LYS A 81 6.54 -1.86 6.76
CA LYS A 81 5.18 -2.44 6.64
C LYS A 81 4.27 -1.57 5.79
N VAL A 82 4.26 -0.25 6.04
CA VAL A 82 3.44 0.71 5.29
C VAL A 82 3.86 0.73 3.83
N VAL A 83 5.14 0.98 3.54
CA VAL A 83 5.66 1.07 2.17
C VAL A 83 5.39 -0.22 1.39
N ASN A 84 5.78 -1.38 1.93
CA ASN A 84 5.66 -2.64 1.21
C ASN A 84 4.20 -3.07 1.05
N GLY A 85 3.34 -2.76 2.02
CA GLY A 85 1.90 -3.01 1.91
C GLY A 85 1.28 -2.19 0.77
N VAL A 86 1.59 -0.90 0.69
CA VAL A 86 1.08 -0.02 -0.37
C VAL A 86 1.65 -0.42 -1.73
N LYS A 87 2.96 -0.67 -1.83
CA LYS A 87 3.59 -1.11 -3.08
C LYS A 87 2.98 -2.41 -3.58
N ARG A 88 2.74 -3.37 -2.68
CA ARG A 88 2.06 -4.63 -3.02
C ARG A 88 0.66 -4.39 -3.56
N PHE A 89 -0.11 -3.49 -2.95
CA PHE A 89 -1.43 -3.14 -3.47
C PHE A 89 -1.35 -2.53 -4.87
N LEU A 90 -0.43 -1.58 -5.08
CA LEU A 90 -0.29 -0.87 -6.36
C LEU A 90 0.28 -1.74 -7.49
N SER A 91 1.04 -2.79 -7.16
CA SER A 91 1.61 -3.72 -8.13
C SER A 91 0.74 -4.96 -8.37
N GLN A 92 -0.28 -5.19 -7.54
CA GLN A 92 -1.25 -6.24 -7.79
C GLN A 92 -2.03 -5.91 -9.06
N GLY A 93 -1.98 -6.83 -10.04
CA GLY A 93 -2.89 -6.78 -11.17
C GLY A 93 -4.34 -6.83 -10.67
N TRP A 94 -5.24 -6.15 -11.38
CA TRP A 94 -6.67 -6.19 -11.09
C TRP A 94 -7.28 -7.45 -11.71
N GLU A 95 -6.89 -8.61 -11.18
CA GLU A 95 -7.58 -9.85 -11.52
C GLU A 95 -8.89 -9.91 -10.73
N ASP A 96 -9.99 -10.14 -11.44
CA ASP A 96 -11.28 -10.36 -10.83
C ASP A 96 -11.16 -11.51 -9.81
N LYS A 97 -11.67 -11.30 -8.59
CA LYS A 97 -11.63 -12.27 -7.48
C LYS A 97 -12.30 -13.62 -7.80
N GLU A 98 -12.84 -13.81 -8.99
CA GLU A 98 -13.46 -15.05 -9.45
C GLU A 98 -12.48 -16.04 -10.13
N ALA A 99 -11.24 -15.64 -10.45
CA ALA A 99 -10.29 -16.54 -11.13
C ALA A 99 -9.55 -17.55 -10.22
N GLN A 100 -9.76 -17.53 -8.90
CA GLN A 100 -9.14 -18.47 -7.96
C GLN A 100 -10.13 -19.52 -7.42
N LYS A 101 -10.81 -20.24 -8.32
CA LYS A 101 -11.47 -21.51 -8.03
C LYS A 101 -11.47 -22.40 -9.27
N ASP A 102 -10.31 -22.81 -9.78
CA ASP A 102 -10.21 -24.05 -10.58
C ASP A 102 -8.76 -24.38 -10.91
N THR A 103 -8.03 -24.96 -9.96
CA THR A 103 -6.88 -25.84 -10.29
C THR A 103 -6.60 -26.87 -9.20
N THR A 104 -7.62 -27.51 -8.65
CA THR A 104 -7.40 -28.65 -7.73
C THR A 104 -8.42 -29.78 -7.92
N VAL A 105 -8.53 -30.28 -9.15
CA VAL A 105 -8.88 -31.67 -9.49
C VAL A 105 -8.26 -31.84 -10.88
N GLU A 106 -7.19 -32.59 -11.10
CA GLU A 106 -7.19 -34.03 -11.31
C GLU A 106 -5.75 -34.54 -11.20
N ALA A 107 -5.46 -35.37 -10.19
CA ALA A 107 -4.32 -36.28 -10.19
C ALA A 107 -4.56 -37.40 -9.17
N THR A 108 -5.60 -38.23 -9.37
CA THR A 108 -5.68 -39.54 -8.71
C THR A 108 -6.64 -40.49 -9.44
N GLU A 109 -6.30 -40.89 -10.66
CA GLU A 109 -6.59 -42.22 -11.23
C GLU A 109 -5.37 -42.48 -12.13
N GLU A 110 -4.43 -43.36 -11.82
CA GLU A 110 -4.53 -44.80 -12.03
C GLU A 110 -3.52 -45.53 -11.12
N THR A 111 -4.01 -46.35 -10.18
CA THR A 111 -3.38 -47.66 -9.88
C THR A 111 -4.49 -48.58 -9.40
N GLY A 112 -4.93 -49.48 -10.27
CA GLY A 112 -5.93 -50.48 -9.88
C GLY A 112 -6.54 -51.27 -11.03
N ALA A 113 -5.76 -52.13 -11.68
CA ALA A 113 -6.21 -53.40 -12.24
C ALA A 113 -5.00 -54.31 -12.52
#